data_AF-A0A7C6JBT3-F1
#
_entry.id   AF-A0A7C6JBT3-F1
#
_cell.length_a   1.000
_cell.length_b   1.000
_cell.length_c   1.000
_cell.angle_alpha   90.00
_cell.angle_beta   90.00
_cell.angle_gamma   90.00
#
_symmetry.space_group_name_H-M   'P 1'
#
loop_
_entity.id
_entity.type
_entity.pdbx_description
1 polymer ?
#
loop_
_entity_poly.entity_id
_entity_poly.type
_entity_poly.pdbx_seq_one_letter_code
_entity_poly.pdbx_strand_id
1 'polypeptide(L)'
;MIKRKIVILGDKNGLFSQELHSTFLSLGRTSNLIQIDEEGEGNLDYLLITTPSKIGEEHYRLYERMSDLAGAIIVAPNHLSGLRSLLFCKEVRIAVLGLVGEEALAVKLDLPYLGREEEVSKIGTYLDTRMEFYG
;
A
#
# COMPACT_ATOMS: atom_id res chain seq x y z
N MET A 1 9.85 -0.62 17.55
CA MET A 1 8.41 -0.37 17.43
C MET A 1 8.11 -0.03 15.98
N ILE A 2 7.09 -0.62 15.39
CA ILE A 2 6.65 -0.30 14.03
C ILE A 2 5.62 0.83 14.12
N LYS A 3 5.85 1.95 13.42
CA LYS A 3 4.94 3.10 13.48
C LYS A 3 3.74 2.95 12.54
N ARG A 4 3.96 2.45 11.32
CA ARG A 4 2.92 2.36 10.28
C ARG A 4 3.05 1.06 9.49
N LYS A 5 1.94 0.34 9.31
CA LYS A 5 1.85 -0.85 8.45
C LYS A 5 1.03 -0.52 7.21
N ILE A 6 1.64 -0.63 6.03
CA ILE A 6 1.00 -0.33 4.75
C ILE A 6 0.95 -1.60 3.90
N VAL A 7 -0.23 -1.90 3.40
CA VAL A 7 -0.46 -3.04 2.52
C VAL A 7 -0.29 -2.63 1.07
N ILE A 8 0.36 -3.45 0.26
CA ILE A 8 0.51 -3.23 -1.18
C ILE A 8 -0.22 -4.35 -1.92
N LEU A 9 -1.32 -3.98 -2.57
CA LEU A 9 -2.20 -4.91 -3.28
C LEU A 9 -1.87 -4.93 -4.78
N GLY A 10 -1.82 -6.10 -5.40
CA GLY A 10 -1.74 -6.22 -6.86
C GLY A 10 -0.35 -6.01 -7.48
N ASP A 11 0.69 -5.81 -6.67
CA ASP A 11 2.09 -5.71 -7.10
C ASP A 11 2.68 -7.09 -7.46
N LYS A 12 2.26 -7.63 -8.61
CA LYS A 12 2.55 -9.02 -9.01
C LYS A 12 4.04 -9.39 -9.05
N ASN A 13 4.90 -8.42 -9.35
CA ASN A 13 6.34 -8.65 -9.52
C ASN A 13 7.18 -8.05 -8.38
N GLY A 14 6.54 -7.43 -7.38
CA GLY A 14 7.25 -6.75 -6.30
C GLY A 14 7.99 -5.47 -6.72
N LEU A 15 7.87 -5.03 -7.97
CA LEU A 15 8.66 -3.90 -8.49
C LEU A 15 8.29 -2.60 -7.79
N PHE A 16 6.98 -2.35 -7.64
CA PHE A 16 6.51 -1.13 -6.99
C PHE A 16 6.88 -1.12 -5.50
N SER A 17 6.72 -2.25 -4.82
CA SER A 17 7.02 -2.37 -3.40
C SER A 17 8.52 -2.24 -3.10
N GLN A 18 9.39 -2.77 -3.97
CA GLN A 18 10.83 -2.55 -3.91
C GLN A 18 11.19 -1.07 -4.12
N GLU A 19 10.60 -0.42 -5.13
CA GLU A 19 10.85 0.98 -5.42
C GLU A 19 10.37 1.90 -4.28
N LEU A 20 9.18 1.64 -3.73
CA LEU A 20 8.65 2.35 -2.57
C LEU A 20 9.55 2.18 -1.34
N HIS A 21 10.03 0.95 -1.09
CA HIS A 21 10.97 0.66 -0.01
C HIS A 21 12.27 1.46 -0.18
N SER A 22 12.91 1.41 -1.37
CA SER A 22 14.13 2.17 -1.66
C SER A 22 13.93 3.68 -1.50
N THR A 23 12.74 4.18 -1.83
CA THR A 23 12.37 5.59 -1.69
C THR A 23 12.25 6.01 -0.24
N PHE A 24 11.62 5.20 0.61
CA PHE A 24 11.58 5.48 2.04
C PHE A 24 12.99 5.51 2.64
N LEU A 25 13.86 4.58 2.25
CA LEU A 25 15.26 4.59 2.69
C LEU A 25 16.01 5.85 2.21
N SER A 26 15.82 6.28 0.96
CA SER A 26 16.49 7.48 0.42
C SER A 26 16.02 8.78 1.09
N LEU A 27 14.78 8.80 1.59
CA LEU A 27 14.23 9.89 2.41
C LEU A 27 14.63 9.81 3.89
N GLY A 28 15.52 8.87 4.26
CA GLY A 28 16.01 8.71 5.63
C GLY A 28 15.01 8.05 6.59
N ARG A 29 13.99 7.37 6.07
CA ARG A 29 13.03 6.60 6.88
C ARG A 29 13.52 5.16 7.06
N THR A 30 13.20 4.54 8.19
CA THR A 30 13.42 3.10 8.36
C THR A 30 12.21 2.33 7.83
N SER A 31 12.44 1.39 6.92
CA SER A 31 11.36 0.54 6.41
C SER A 31 11.80 -0.90 6.20
N ASN A 32 10.84 -1.82 6.17
CA ASN A 32 11.06 -3.21 5.79
C ASN A 32 9.93 -3.68 4.86
N LEU A 33 10.24 -4.65 4.01
CA LEU A 33 9.32 -5.26 3.06
C LEU A 33 9.12 -6.73 3.42
N ILE A 34 7.88 -7.14 3.64
CA ILE A 34 7.52 -8.51 4.01
C ILE A 34 6.35 -9.02 3.16
N GLN A 35 6.19 -10.33 3.10
CA GLN A 35 4.94 -10.95 2.66
C GLN A 35 3.92 -10.99 3.81
N ILE A 36 2.64 -11.12 3.47
CA ILE A 36 1.54 -11.08 4.43
C ILE A 36 1.58 -12.19 5.51
N ASP A 37 2.22 -13.31 5.22
CA ASP A 37 2.40 -14.44 6.11
C ASP A 37 3.69 -14.37 6.94
N GLU A 38 4.49 -13.31 6.75
CA GLU A 38 5.73 -13.09 7.49
C GLU A 38 5.52 -12.10 8.65
N GLU A 39 6.36 -12.19 9.68
CA GLU A 39 6.37 -11.25 10.79
C GLU A 39 7.47 -10.20 10.61
N GLY A 40 7.09 -8.92 10.72
CA GLY A 40 8.04 -7.81 10.72
C GLY A 40 8.45 -7.45 12.14
N GLU A 41 9.76 -7.35 12.40
CA GLU A 41 10.30 -6.95 13.71
C GLU A 41 11.19 -5.70 13.60
N GLY A 42 11.43 -5.03 14.74
CA GLY A 42 12.39 -3.92 14.85
C GLY A 42 11.78 -2.54 15.06
N ASN A 43 12.61 -1.50 14.88
CA ASN A 43 12.22 -0.09 15.03
C ASN A 43 12.08 0.58 13.65
N LEU A 44 10.87 0.48 13.08
CA LEU A 44 10.57 0.85 11.70
C LEU A 44 9.57 2.00 11.66
N ASP A 45 9.82 3.00 10.80
CA ASP A 45 8.81 3.98 10.43
C ASP A 45 7.70 3.32 9.60
N TYR A 46 8.06 2.43 8.67
CA TYR A 46 7.13 1.77 7.75
C TYR A 46 7.38 0.26 7.63
N LEU A 47 6.35 -0.55 7.83
CA LEU A 47 6.34 -1.95 7.42
C LEU A 47 5.46 -2.08 6.17
N LEU A 48 6.07 -2.45 5.05
CA LEU A 48 5.39 -2.68 3.77
C LEU A 48 5.02 -4.16 3.66
N ILE A 49 3.74 -4.45 3.52
CA ILE A 49 3.19 -5.81 3.48
C ILE A 49 2.66 -6.08 2.08
N THR A 50 3.28 -7.01 1.37
CA THR A 50 2.86 -7.38 0.01
C THR A 50 1.85 -8.52 0.03
N THR A 51 0.85 -8.43 -0.84
CA THR A 51 -0.05 -9.56 -1.10
C THR A 51 0.43 -10.44 -2.23
N PRO A 52 0.17 -11.76 -2.18
CA PRO A 52 0.31 -12.60 -3.34
C PRO A 52 -0.59 -12.14 -4.49
N SER A 53 -0.25 -12.57 -5.71
CA SER A 53 -0.93 -12.18 -6.95
C SER A 53 -2.41 -12.61 -7.04
N LYS A 54 -2.87 -13.48 -6.14
CA LYS A 54 -4.27 -13.86 -5.97
C LYS A 54 -4.65 -13.71 -4.51
N ILE A 55 -5.70 -12.93 -4.25
CA ILE A 55 -6.31 -12.79 -2.93
C ILE A 55 -7.43 -13.83 -2.82
N GLY A 56 -7.24 -14.80 -1.92
CA GLY A 56 -8.22 -15.82 -1.52
C GLY A 56 -8.91 -15.52 -0.18
N GLU A 57 -9.89 -16.34 0.23
CA GLU A 57 -10.63 -16.18 1.49
C GLU A 57 -9.72 -16.11 2.73
N GLU A 58 -8.63 -16.87 2.73
CA GLU A 58 -7.64 -16.89 3.79
C GLU A 58 -7.04 -15.49 4.04
N HIS A 59 -6.89 -14.70 2.98
CA HIS A 59 -6.38 -13.33 3.07
C HIS A 59 -7.43 -12.39 3.67
N TYR A 60 -8.70 -12.51 3.27
CA TYR A 60 -9.79 -11.71 3.88
C TYR A 60 -9.79 -11.88 5.40
N ARG A 61 -9.76 -13.14 5.88
CA ARG A 61 -9.75 -13.43 7.31
C ARG A 61 -8.51 -12.92 8.02
N LEU A 62 -7.37 -12.87 7.34
CA LEU A 62 -6.11 -12.35 7.90
C LEU A 62 -6.20 -10.82 8.03
N TYR A 63 -6.66 -10.14 6.99
CA TYR A 63 -6.83 -8.69 6.97
C TYR A 63 -7.89 -8.17 7.93
N GLU A 64 -9.03 -8.87 8.08
CA GLU A 64 -10.04 -8.53 9.09
C GLU A 64 -9.49 -8.57 10.53
N ARG A 65 -8.45 -9.38 10.77
CA ARG A 65 -7.81 -9.50 12.09
C ARG A 65 -6.68 -8.49 12.31
N MET A 66 -6.18 -7.84 11.25
CA MET A 66 -5.15 -6.81 11.36
C MET A 66 -5.76 -5.44 11.64
N SER A 67 -5.84 -5.07 12.91
CA SER A 67 -6.43 -3.81 13.36
C SER A 67 -5.49 -2.60 13.32
N ASP A 68 -4.19 -2.81 13.09
CA ASP A 68 -3.15 -1.77 13.15
C ASP A 68 -2.60 -1.37 11.77
N LEU A 69 -3.37 -1.63 10.71
CA LEU A 69 -3.03 -1.19 9.36
C LEU A 69 -3.34 0.30 9.19
N ALA A 70 -2.35 1.03 8.69
CA ALA A 70 -2.53 2.40 8.27
C ALA A 70 -3.41 2.50 7.01
N GLY A 71 -3.34 1.49 6.14
CA GLY A 71 -4.12 1.43 4.91
C GLY A 71 -3.44 0.61 3.81
N ALA A 72 -3.98 0.69 2.60
CA ALA A 72 -3.50 -0.03 1.42
C ALA A 72 -3.17 0.91 0.26
N ILE A 73 -2.08 0.60 -0.44
CA ILE A 73 -1.77 1.11 -1.78
C ILE A 73 -2.14 0.02 -2.78
N ILE A 74 -2.90 0.38 -3.81
CA ILE A 74 -3.36 -0.55 -4.84
C ILE A 74 -2.54 -0.36 -6.10
N VAL A 75 -1.87 -1.40 -6.57
CA VAL A 75 -1.20 -1.46 -7.87
C VAL A 75 -2.15 -2.12 -8.87
N ALA A 76 -2.72 -1.32 -9.76
CA ALA A 76 -3.77 -1.66 -10.70
C ALA A 76 -3.26 -1.57 -12.15
N PRO A 77 -2.65 -2.63 -12.71
CA PRO A 77 -2.19 -2.63 -14.11
C PRO A 77 -3.34 -2.47 -15.13
N ASN A 78 -4.59 -2.67 -14.71
CA ASN A 78 -5.79 -2.36 -15.48
C ASN A 78 -7.00 -2.09 -14.56
N HIS A 79 -8.05 -1.50 -15.13
CA HIS A 79 -9.31 -1.20 -14.44
C HIS A 79 -9.90 -2.38 -13.64
N LEU A 80 -9.92 -3.59 -14.19
CA LEU A 80 -10.54 -4.75 -13.52
C LEU A 80 -9.75 -5.17 -12.27
N SER A 81 -8.41 -5.17 -12.34
CA SER A 81 -7.58 -5.44 -11.16
C SER A 81 -7.76 -4.38 -10.07
N GLY A 82 -7.82 -3.10 -10.45
CA GLY A 82 -8.03 -2.01 -9.50
C GLY A 82 -9.38 -2.12 -8.78
N LEU A 83 -10.47 -2.34 -9.53
CA LEU A 83 -11.79 -2.55 -8.95
C LEU A 83 -11.84 -3.71 -7.97
N ARG A 84 -11.20 -4.84 -8.28
CA ARG A 84 -11.16 -6.00 -7.37
C ARG A 84 -10.45 -5.67 -6.07
N SER A 85 -9.30 -5.00 -6.13
CA SER A 85 -8.56 -4.58 -4.93
C SER A 85 -9.31 -3.51 -4.13
N LEU A 86 -10.06 -2.62 -4.78
CA LEU A 86 -10.91 -1.64 -4.10
C LEU A 86 -12.08 -2.30 -3.37
N LEU A 87 -12.75 -3.25 -4.01
CA LEU A 87 -13.80 -4.04 -3.38
C LEU A 87 -13.27 -4.83 -2.19
N PHE A 88 -12.09 -5.44 -2.34
CA PHE A 88 -11.38 -6.09 -1.26
C PHE A 88 -11.16 -5.14 -0.08
N CYS A 89 -10.53 -3.98 -0.29
CA CYS A 89 -10.30 -2.98 0.75
C CYS A 89 -11.59 -2.54 1.44
N LYS A 90 -12.67 -2.37 0.69
CA LYS A 90 -13.99 -2.01 1.23
C LYS A 90 -14.56 -3.11 2.13
N GLU A 91 -14.45 -4.36 1.72
CA GLU A 91 -14.97 -5.52 2.46
C GLU A 91 -14.24 -5.71 3.80
N VAL A 92 -12.91 -5.63 3.78
CA VAL A 92 -12.08 -5.75 5.00
C VAL A 92 -11.85 -4.43 5.74
N ARG A 93 -12.52 -3.35 5.32
CA ARG A 93 -12.48 -2.00 5.93
C ARG A 93 -11.08 -1.39 6.05
N ILE A 94 -10.23 -1.61 5.05
CA ILE A 94 -8.90 -0.99 4.96
C ILE A 94 -9.02 0.33 4.18
N ALA A 95 -8.47 1.41 4.74
CA ALA A 95 -8.39 2.70 4.06
C ALA A 95 -7.49 2.59 2.82
N VAL A 96 -7.95 3.11 1.67
CA VAL A 96 -7.14 3.17 0.45
C VAL A 96 -6.31 4.45 0.47
N LEU A 97 -5.00 4.31 0.61
CA LEU A 97 -4.03 5.41 0.69
C LEU A 97 -3.58 5.89 -0.68
N GLY A 98 -3.70 5.05 -1.71
CA GLY A 98 -3.44 5.45 -3.08
C GLY A 98 -3.64 4.35 -4.12
N LEU A 99 -3.66 4.75 -5.38
CA LEU A 99 -3.78 3.88 -6.54
C LEU A 99 -2.60 4.10 -7.48
N VAL A 100 -2.02 3.03 -8.02
CA VAL A 100 -0.88 3.07 -8.95
C VAL A 100 -1.31 2.34 -10.21
N GLY A 101 -1.42 3.04 -11.34
CA GLY A 101 -1.88 2.41 -12.57
C GLY A 101 -2.64 3.38 -13.48
N GLU A 102 -3.77 2.94 -14.01
CA GLU A 102 -4.53 3.67 -15.02
C GLU A 102 -5.10 5.02 -14.50
N GLU A 103 -4.68 6.12 -15.13
CA GLU A 103 -5.03 7.51 -14.77
C GLU A 103 -6.53 7.77 -14.66
N ALA A 104 -7.29 7.26 -15.63
CA ALA A 104 -8.73 7.44 -15.68
C ALA A 104 -9.46 6.81 -14.48
N LEU A 105 -8.89 5.77 -13.84
CA LEU A 105 -9.49 5.12 -12.68
C LEU A 105 -9.28 5.95 -11.41
N ALA A 106 -8.07 6.44 -11.17
CA ALA A 106 -7.76 7.26 -10.00
C ALA A 106 -8.59 8.55 -9.99
N VAL A 107 -8.68 9.23 -11.14
CA VAL A 107 -9.47 10.46 -11.30
C VAL A 107 -10.95 10.24 -11.00
N LYS A 108 -11.54 9.12 -11.44
CA LYS A 108 -12.95 8.79 -11.15
C LYS A 108 -13.24 8.56 -9.67
N LEU A 109 -12.22 8.15 -8.91
CA LEU A 109 -12.38 7.76 -7.52
C LEU A 109 -11.91 8.84 -6.54
N ASP A 110 -11.41 9.97 -7.04
CA ASP A 110 -10.75 11.02 -6.25
C ASP A 110 -9.69 10.45 -5.29
N LEU A 111 -9.03 9.37 -5.73
CA LEU A 111 -8.01 8.69 -4.96
C LEU A 111 -6.65 9.32 -5.25
N PRO A 112 -5.81 9.53 -4.23
CA PRO A 112 -4.50 10.08 -4.47
C PRO A 112 -3.53 9.09 -5.15
N TYR A 113 -2.56 9.70 -5.86
CA TYR A 113 -1.41 9.14 -6.56
C TYR A 113 -1.65 8.55 -7.97
N LEU A 114 -0.71 8.82 -8.89
CA LEU A 114 -0.70 8.39 -10.30
C LEU A 114 0.73 8.44 -10.93
N GLY A 115 1.58 7.45 -10.65
CA GLY A 115 3.01 7.55 -11.01
C GLY A 115 3.38 7.43 -12.50
N ARG A 116 4.16 8.42 -13.01
CA ARG A 116 5.39 8.23 -13.84
C ARG A 116 6.62 8.61 -12.98
N GLU A 117 7.80 8.08 -13.33
CA GLU A 117 9.08 8.03 -12.56
C GLU A 117 9.46 9.26 -11.67
N GLU A 118 9.05 10.48 -11.98
CA GLU A 118 9.36 11.68 -11.17
C GLU A 118 8.53 11.77 -9.86
N GLU A 119 7.45 11.02 -9.72
CA GLU A 119 6.49 11.17 -8.61
C GLU A 119 6.82 10.37 -7.36
N VAL A 120 7.79 9.47 -7.44
CA VAL A 120 8.19 8.58 -6.34
C VAL A 120 8.71 9.40 -5.15
N SER A 121 9.44 10.50 -5.40
CA SER A 121 9.88 11.44 -4.36
C SER A 121 8.69 12.13 -3.64
N LYS A 122 7.56 12.32 -4.33
CA LYS A 122 6.34 12.90 -3.74
C LYS A 122 5.58 11.88 -2.89
N ILE A 123 5.69 10.57 -3.13
CA ILE A 123 4.98 9.54 -2.35
C ILE A 123 5.37 9.63 -0.87
N GLY A 124 6.67 9.71 -0.57
CA GLY A 124 7.14 9.83 0.81
C GLY A 124 6.60 11.09 1.50
N THR A 125 6.63 12.22 0.81
CA THR A 125 6.08 13.49 1.32
C THR A 125 4.56 13.47 1.43
N TYR A 126 3.85 12.82 0.51
CA TYR A 126 2.38 12.77 0.48
C TYR A 126 1.81 11.82 1.52
N LEU A 127 2.40 10.63 1.66
CA LEU A 127 2.06 9.71 2.75
C LEU A 127 2.41 10.33 4.10
N ASP A 128 3.54 11.02 4.22
CA ASP A 128 3.87 11.74 5.46
C ASP A 128 2.84 12.85 5.78
N THR A 129 2.39 13.63 4.80
CA THR A 129 1.47 14.77 5.02
C THR A 129 -0.01 14.40 5.20
N ARG A 130 -0.54 13.39 4.50
CA ARG A 130 -1.94 12.96 4.69
C ARG A 130 -2.14 12.01 5.85
N MET A 131 -1.10 11.27 6.27
CA MET A 131 -1.18 10.42 7.47
C MET A 131 -1.07 11.19 8.79
N GLU A 132 -1.03 12.54 8.76
CA GLU A 132 -1.14 13.39 9.95
C GLU A 132 -2.60 13.65 10.38
N PHE A 133 -3.61 13.12 9.67
CA PHE A 133 -5.01 13.29 10.05
C PHE A 133 -5.67 11.93 10.32
N TYR A 134 -5.67 11.55 11.60
CA TYR A 134 -6.79 11.07 12.42
C TYR A 134 -6.18 10.78 13.80
N GLY A 135 -5.97 11.86 14.57
CA GLY A 135 -5.78 11.78 16.02
C GLY A 135 -7.10 11.62 16.74
#